data_AF-T1J7G3-F1
#
_entry.id   AF-T1J7G3-F1
#
_cell.length_a   1.000
_cell.length_b   1.000
_cell.length_c   1.000
_cell.angle_alpha   90.00
_cell.angle_beta   90.00
_cell.angle_gamma   90.00
#
_symmetry.space_group_name_H-M   'P 1'
#
loop_
_entity.id
_entity.type
_entity.pdbx_description
1 polymer ?
#
loop_
_entity_poly.entity_id
_entity_poly.type
_entity_poly.pdbx_seq_one_letter_code
_entity_poly.pdbx_strand_id
1 'polypeptide(L)'
;MTYKRAYKFLLAVAGLHVQRQIKRSLENCDAYTLVKKFQQLEEERVYTYHLFNEGHKLYLTSGYTHEPFVRFRQLVHEVTQEFKRISEEISSIEKRLREESGEAEISVANLIAAVQEDEKNKLELTASIQLAKQGYVSHPDEPERQVDMITLRKRLIK
;
A
#
# COMPACT_ATOMS: atom_id res chain seq x y z
N MET A 1 52.83 -0.56 -35.17
CA MET A 1 51.39 -0.77 -35.47
C MET A 1 50.56 -0.85 -34.19
N THR A 2 50.44 0.23 -33.41
CA THR A 2 49.92 0.14 -32.02
C THR A 2 48.79 1.12 -31.70
N TYR A 3 48.77 2.33 -32.28
CA TYR A 3 47.76 3.35 -31.97
C TYR A 3 46.37 3.07 -32.54
N LYS A 4 46.28 2.51 -33.76
CA LYS A 4 45.01 2.25 -34.45
C LYS A 4 44.13 1.21 -33.73
N ARG A 5 44.75 0.24 -33.04
CA ARG A 5 44.06 -0.78 -32.24
C ARG A 5 43.56 -0.22 -30.90
N ALA A 6 44.38 0.58 -30.23
CA ALA A 6 44.00 1.24 -28.98
C ALA A 6 42.81 2.19 -29.18
N TYR A 7 42.81 2.98 -30.26
CA TYR A 7 41.71 3.90 -30.56
C TYR A 7 40.40 3.16 -30.87
N LYS A 8 40.47 2.05 -31.62
CA LYS A 8 39.30 1.21 -31.91
C LYS A 8 38.72 0.54 -30.66
N PHE A 9 39.58 0.15 -29.72
CA PHE A 9 39.16 -0.40 -28.43
C PHE A 9 38.49 0.66 -27.53
N LEU A 10 39.09 1.86 -27.41
CA LEU A 10 38.51 2.98 -26.68
C LEU A 10 37.15 3.40 -27.23
N LEU A 11 37.00 3.49 -28.56
CA LEU A 11 35.71 3.78 -29.20
C LEU A 11 34.67 2.69 -28.95
N ALA A 12 35.07 1.41 -28.94
CA ALA A 12 34.16 0.30 -28.64
C ALA A 12 33.69 0.33 -27.18
N VAL A 13 34.59 0.62 -26.23
CA VAL A 13 34.26 0.73 -24.79
C VAL A 13 33.37 1.94 -24.52
N ALA A 14 33.67 3.10 -25.12
CA ALA A 14 32.83 4.29 -25.03
C ALA A 14 31.43 4.04 -25.63
N GLY A 15 31.36 3.37 -26.78
CA GLY A 15 30.09 2.95 -27.39
C GLY A 15 29.28 2.01 -26.49
N LEU A 16 29.91 1.02 -25.87
CA LEU A 16 29.26 0.11 -24.90
C LEU A 16 28.75 0.84 -23.65
N HIS A 17 29.48 1.83 -23.15
CA HIS A 17 29.06 2.62 -21.99
C HIS A 17 27.84 3.50 -22.30
N VAL A 18 27.85 4.18 -23.46
CA VAL A 18 26.72 4.99 -23.93
C VAL A 18 25.50 4.11 -24.22
N GLN A 19 25.69 2.95 -24.85
CA GLN A 19 24.60 1.98 -25.08
C GLN A 19 24.02 1.43 -23.77
N ARG A 20 24.85 1.18 -22.75
CA ARG A 20 24.38 0.85 -21.40
C ARG A 20 23.62 1.99 -20.73
N GLN A 21 24.07 3.24 -20.86
CA GLN A 21 23.38 4.40 -20.30
C GLN A 21 22.04 4.66 -20.98
N ILE A 22 21.98 4.53 -22.32
CA ILE A 22 20.74 4.64 -23.08
C ILE A 22 19.78 3.51 -22.72
N LYS A 23 20.27 2.26 -22.65
CA LYS A 23 19.47 1.11 -22.23
C LYS A 23 18.93 1.28 -20.80
N ARG A 24 19.77 1.70 -19.83
CA ARG A 24 19.31 2.05 -18.47
C ARG A 24 18.31 3.20 -18.45
N SER A 25 18.49 4.22 -19.29
CA SER A 25 17.55 5.35 -19.37
C SER A 25 16.20 4.95 -19.98
N LEU A 26 16.18 3.94 -20.85
CA LEU A 26 14.97 3.35 -21.42
C LEU A 26 14.31 2.35 -20.46
N GLU A 27 15.11 1.60 -19.68
CA GLU A 27 14.66 0.70 -18.61
C GLU A 27 14.07 1.46 -17.40
N ASN A 28 14.65 2.61 -17.04
CA ASN A 28 14.12 3.53 -16.01
C ASN A 28 12.67 4.00 -16.27
N CYS A 29 12.19 3.87 -17.51
CA CYS A 29 10.81 4.20 -17.86
C CYS A 29 9.80 3.20 -17.27
N ASP A 30 10.19 1.95 -16.98
CA ASP A 30 9.29 0.95 -16.38
C ASP A 30 9.23 1.09 -14.85
N ALA A 31 10.37 1.07 -14.15
CA ALA A 31 10.42 1.23 -12.69
C ALA A 31 9.78 2.54 -12.18
N TYR A 32 10.02 3.66 -12.87
CA TYR A 32 9.37 4.93 -12.51
C TYR A 32 7.84 4.88 -12.68
N THR A 33 7.36 4.24 -13.75
CA THR A 33 5.93 4.07 -14.01
C THR A 33 5.28 3.16 -12.98
N LEU A 34 5.99 2.10 -12.57
CA LEU A 34 5.58 1.19 -11.49
C LEU A 34 5.45 1.94 -10.16
N VAL A 35 6.42 2.77 -9.79
CA VAL A 35 6.36 3.59 -8.57
C VAL A 35 5.24 4.63 -8.62
N LYS A 36 5.00 5.26 -9.77
CA LYS A 36 3.85 6.17 -9.98
C LYS A 36 2.52 5.46 -9.76
N LYS A 37 2.37 4.25 -10.32
CA LYS A 37 1.15 3.46 -10.14
C LYS A 37 0.98 3.01 -8.69
N PHE A 38 2.05 2.64 -8.01
CA PHE A 38 2.04 2.36 -6.57
C PHE A 38 1.54 3.58 -5.77
N GLN A 39 2.04 4.79 -6.05
CA GLN A 39 1.56 6.00 -5.38
C GLN A 39 0.05 6.22 -5.58
N GLN A 40 -0.46 6.06 -6.81
CA GLN A 40 -1.89 6.19 -7.09
C GLN A 40 -2.73 5.16 -6.31
N LEU A 41 -2.24 3.93 -6.20
CA LEU A 41 -2.90 2.87 -5.44
C LEU A 41 -2.93 3.17 -3.93
N GLU A 42 -1.88 3.79 -3.39
CA GLU A 42 -1.88 4.27 -2.00
C GLU A 42 -2.88 5.42 -1.78
N GLU A 43 -3.04 6.33 -2.76
CA GLU A 43 -4.06 7.38 -2.70
C GLU A 43 -5.48 6.80 -2.71
N GLU A 44 -5.74 5.81 -3.58
CA GLU A 44 -7.00 5.06 -3.60
C GLU A 44 -7.27 4.37 -2.26
N ARG A 45 -6.26 3.74 -1.66
CA ARG A 45 -6.35 3.08 -0.35
C ARG A 45 -6.67 4.06 0.78
N VAL A 46 -6.03 5.22 0.79
CA VAL A 46 -6.32 6.29 1.76
C VAL A 46 -7.79 6.72 1.66
N TYR A 47 -8.31 6.85 0.45
CA TYR A 47 -9.72 7.14 0.21
C TYR A 47 -10.63 6.00 0.70
N THR A 48 -10.27 4.74 0.45
CA THR A 48 -11.02 3.57 0.94
C THR A 48 -11.08 3.55 2.48
N TYR A 49 -9.99 3.88 3.18
CA TYR A 49 -10.02 4.06 4.63
C TYR A 49 -10.95 5.18 5.08
N HIS A 50 -10.97 6.29 4.35
CA HIS A 50 -11.87 7.39 4.66
C HIS A 50 -13.33 6.94 4.57
N LEU A 51 -13.72 6.29 3.46
CA LEU A 51 -15.06 5.73 3.29
C LEU A 51 -15.42 4.74 4.41
N PHE A 52 -14.51 3.83 4.73
CA PHE A 52 -14.74 2.83 5.77
C PHE A 52 -14.98 3.48 7.15
N ASN A 53 -14.18 4.50 7.49
CA ASN A 53 -14.31 5.21 8.76
C ASN A 53 -15.59 6.06 8.83
N GLU A 54 -15.93 6.78 7.76
CA GLU A 54 -17.16 7.59 7.72
C GLU A 54 -18.42 6.72 7.77
N GLY A 55 -18.46 5.63 7.02
CA GLY A 55 -19.58 4.69 7.08
C GLY A 55 -19.76 4.07 8.46
N HIS A 56 -18.66 3.77 9.15
CA HIS A 56 -18.72 3.27 10.53
C HIS A 56 -19.25 4.34 11.50
N LYS A 57 -18.85 5.61 11.36
CA LYS A 57 -19.41 6.70 12.19
C LYS A 57 -20.92 6.82 11.99
N LEU A 58 -21.37 6.83 10.73
CA LEU A 58 -22.80 6.90 10.40
C LEU A 58 -23.58 5.74 11.02
N TYR A 59 -23.04 4.52 10.93
CA TYR A 59 -23.63 3.33 11.56
C TYR A 59 -23.75 3.45 13.07
N LEU A 60 -22.72 3.94 13.77
CA LEU A 60 -22.78 4.14 15.23
C LEU A 60 -23.84 5.19 15.61
N THR A 61 -24.00 6.24 14.81
CA THR A 61 -24.96 7.33 15.08
C THR A 61 -26.41 6.98 14.74
N SER A 62 -26.66 5.93 13.94
CA SER A 62 -27.99 5.59 13.45
C SER A 62 -28.84 4.74 14.42
N GLY A 63 -28.38 4.56 15.66
CA GLY A 63 -29.12 3.81 16.69
C GLY A 63 -29.30 2.32 16.40
N TYR A 64 -28.43 1.72 15.58
CA TYR A 64 -28.40 0.27 15.29
C TYR A 64 -29.71 -0.33 14.73
N THR A 65 -30.49 0.46 13.99
CA THR A 65 -31.66 -0.08 13.29
C THR A 65 -31.24 -0.99 12.11
N HIS A 66 -32.14 -1.86 11.65
CA HIS A 66 -31.84 -2.87 10.63
C HIS A 66 -31.33 -2.27 9.31
N GLU A 67 -31.92 -1.18 8.83
CA GLU A 67 -31.53 -0.57 7.56
C GLU A 67 -30.09 -0.02 7.54
N PRO A 68 -29.66 0.81 8.51
CA PRO A 68 -28.25 1.24 8.63
C PRO A 68 -27.26 0.09 8.76
N PHE A 69 -27.62 -0.99 9.45
CA PHE A 69 -26.79 -2.18 9.55
C PHE A 69 -26.58 -2.86 8.19
N VAL A 70 -27.65 -3.03 7.39
CA VAL A 70 -27.56 -3.58 6.04
C VAL A 70 -26.69 -2.70 5.15
N ARG A 71 -26.88 -1.37 5.19
CA ARG A 71 -26.06 -0.42 4.43
C ARG A 71 -24.59 -0.47 4.83
N PHE A 72 -24.29 -0.52 6.13
CA PHE A 72 -22.92 -0.60 6.62
C PHE A 72 -22.26 -1.94 6.24
N ARG A 73 -22.99 -3.06 6.32
CA ARG A 73 -22.48 -4.37 5.88
C ARG A 73 -22.13 -4.35 4.39
N GLN A 74 -22.99 -3.75 3.56
CA GLN A 74 -22.73 -3.60 2.13
C GLN A 74 -21.46 -2.77 1.88
N LEU A 75 -21.32 -1.64 2.58
CA LEU A 75 -20.11 -0.83 2.50
C LEU A 75 -18.86 -1.63 2.93
N VAL A 76 -18.92 -2.38 4.03
CA VAL A 76 -17.82 -3.25 4.49
C VAL A 76 -17.40 -4.22 3.39
N HIS A 77 -18.36 -4.83 2.69
CA HIS A 77 -18.07 -5.71 1.57
C HIS A 77 -17.35 -4.96 0.44
N GLU A 78 -17.85 -3.80 0.03
CA GLU A 78 -17.26 -2.98 -1.02
C GLU A 78 -15.83 -2.54 -0.68
N VAL A 79 -15.59 -1.98 0.51
CA VAL A 79 -14.24 -1.56 0.91
C VAL A 79 -13.29 -2.75 1.05
N THR A 80 -13.78 -3.93 1.43
CA THR A 80 -12.95 -5.15 1.49
C THR A 80 -12.50 -5.58 0.10
N GLN A 81 -13.38 -5.50 -0.91
CA GLN A 81 -12.99 -5.79 -2.29
C GLN A 81 -11.98 -4.77 -2.81
N GLU A 82 -12.15 -3.48 -2.50
CA GLU A 82 -11.20 -2.44 -2.91
C GLU A 82 -9.83 -2.61 -2.24
N PHE A 83 -9.77 -2.88 -0.93
CA PHE A 83 -8.49 -3.19 -0.26
C PHE A 83 -7.81 -4.39 -0.91
N LYS A 84 -8.57 -5.45 -1.21
CA LYS A 84 -8.04 -6.65 -1.88
C LYS A 84 -7.47 -6.32 -3.26
N ARG A 85 -8.24 -5.63 -4.12
CA ARG A 85 -7.81 -5.23 -5.46
C ARG A 85 -6.50 -4.43 -5.40
N ILE A 86 -6.45 -3.42 -4.52
CA ILE A 86 -5.27 -2.57 -4.35
C ILE A 86 -4.06 -3.39 -3.93
N SER A 87 -4.19 -4.26 -2.92
CA SER A 87 -3.08 -5.08 -2.43
C SER A 87 -2.59 -6.09 -3.48
N GLU A 88 -3.48 -6.66 -4.30
CA GLU A 88 -3.10 -7.53 -5.42
C GLU A 88 -2.33 -6.76 -6.50
N GLU A 89 -2.79 -5.56 -6.87
CA GLU A 89 -2.09 -4.70 -7.83
C GLU A 89 -0.70 -4.27 -7.32
N ILE A 90 -0.58 -3.90 -6.04
CA ILE A 90 0.71 -3.54 -5.43
C ILE A 90 1.66 -4.76 -5.38
N SER A 91 1.14 -5.95 -5.06
CA SER A 91 1.95 -7.18 -5.07
C SER A 91 2.48 -7.50 -6.48
N SER A 92 1.69 -7.21 -7.52
CA SER A 92 2.13 -7.34 -8.91
C SER A 92 3.25 -6.35 -9.25
N ILE A 93 3.14 -5.09 -8.80
CA ILE A 93 4.19 -4.08 -8.95
C ILE A 93 5.48 -4.52 -8.27
N GLU A 94 5.40 -4.98 -7.01
CA GLU A 94 6.53 -5.49 -6.26
C GLU A 94 7.23 -6.63 -7.02
N LYS A 95 6.45 -7.61 -7.51
CA LYS A 95 6.99 -8.74 -8.27
C LYS A 95 7.72 -8.29 -9.53
N ARG A 96 7.15 -7.35 -10.31
CA ARG A 96 7.79 -6.82 -11.51
C ARG A 96 9.12 -6.12 -11.20
N LEU A 97 9.17 -5.31 -10.14
CA LEU A 97 10.41 -4.66 -9.71
C LEU A 97 11.50 -5.68 -9.32
N ARG A 98 11.12 -6.82 -8.74
CA ARG A 98 12.06 -7.90 -8.42
C ARG A 98 12.59 -8.62 -9.67
N GLU A 99 11.79 -8.70 -10.73
CA GLU A 99 12.19 -9.32 -12.00
C GLU A 99 13.24 -8.48 -12.75
N GLU A 100 13.26 -7.15 -12.56
CA GLU A 100 14.15 -6.22 -13.29
C GLU A 100 15.65 -6.33 -12.93
N SER A 101 16.06 -7.20 -12.00
CA SER A 101 17.45 -7.58 -11.69
C SER A 101 18.43 -6.45 -11.30
N GLY A 102 18.00 -5.19 -11.23
CA GLY A 102 18.80 -4.07 -10.77
C GLY A 102 18.70 -3.87 -9.26
N GLU A 103 19.83 -3.49 -8.63
CA GLU A 103 19.91 -3.30 -7.17
C GLU A 103 18.94 -2.22 -6.66
N ALA A 104 18.66 -1.20 -7.47
CA ALA A 104 17.75 -0.11 -7.12
C ALA A 104 16.29 -0.59 -7.10
N GLU A 105 15.89 -1.34 -8.12
CA GLU A 105 14.56 -1.91 -8.30
C GLU A 105 14.25 -2.92 -7.20
N ILE A 106 15.22 -3.77 -6.84
CA ILE A 106 15.14 -4.69 -5.69
C ILE A 106 14.94 -3.91 -4.38
N SER A 107 15.67 -2.80 -4.20
CA SER A 107 15.54 -1.96 -3.01
C SER A 107 14.16 -1.33 -2.91
N VAL A 108 13.60 -0.83 -4.02
CA VAL A 108 12.24 -0.29 -4.08
C VAL A 108 11.21 -1.38 -3.80
N ALA A 109 11.36 -2.58 -4.36
CA ALA A 109 10.49 -3.71 -4.09
C ALA A 109 10.46 -4.07 -2.59
N ASN A 110 11.61 -4.05 -1.91
CA ASN A 110 11.69 -4.28 -0.46
C ASN A 110 10.95 -3.20 0.34
N LEU A 111 11.04 -1.93 -0.07
CA LEU A 111 10.28 -0.85 0.56
C LEU A 111 8.77 -1.02 0.37
N ILE A 112 8.33 -1.39 -0.84
CA ILE A 112 6.91 -1.66 -1.12
C ILE A 112 6.40 -2.83 -0.26
N ALA A 113 7.18 -3.90 -0.12
CA ALA A 113 6.85 -5.04 0.73
C ALA A 113 6.69 -4.64 2.20
N ALA A 114 7.59 -3.79 2.71
CA ALA A 114 7.49 -3.26 4.08
C ALA A 114 6.20 -2.42 4.25
N VAL A 115 5.88 -1.56 3.28
CA VAL A 115 4.63 -0.79 3.29
C VAL A 115 3.40 -1.70 3.27
N GLN A 116 3.42 -2.82 2.51
CA GLN A 116 2.31 -3.77 2.52
C GLN A 116 2.10 -4.45 3.88
N GLU A 117 3.18 -4.76 4.60
CA GLU A 117 3.06 -5.33 5.95
C GLU A 117 2.52 -4.30 6.96
N ASP A 118 3.02 -3.06 6.91
CA ASP A 118 2.51 -1.96 7.74
C ASP A 118 1.03 -1.70 7.47
N GLU A 119 0.63 -1.75 6.20
CA GLU A 119 -0.76 -1.58 5.79
C GLU A 119 -1.66 -2.69 6.31
N LYS A 120 -1.22 -3.95 6.23
CA LYS A 120 -1.97 -5.08 6.80
C LYS A 120 -2.19 -4.89 8.30
N ASN A 121 -1.13 -4.53 9.03
CA ASN A 121 -1.21 -4.25 10.47
C ASN A 121 -2.18 -3.10 10.78
N LYS A 122 -2.14 -2.02 9.99
CA LYS A 122 -3.04 -0.88 10.10
C LYS A 122 -4.50 -1.27 9.85
N LEU A 123 -4.78 -2.10 8.85
CA LEU A 123 -6.14 -2.56 8.53
C LEU A 123 -6.71 -3.42 9.67
N GLU A 124 -5.91 -4.36 10.19
CA GLU A 124 -6.27 -5.20 11.34
C GLU A 124 -6.58 -4.36 12.59
N LEU A 125 -5.71 -3.39 12.90
CA LEU A 125 -5.93 -2.47 14.02
C LEU A 125 -7.17 -1.60 13.80
N THR A 126 -7.41 -1.12 12.58
CA THR A 126 -8.58 -0.31 12.24
C THR A 126 -9.87 -1.10 12.48
N ALA A 127 -9.95 -2.33 11.97
CA ALA A 127 -11.10 -3.22 12.19
C ALA A 127 -11.31 -3.52 13.67
N SER A 128 -10.23 -3.83 14.40
CA SER A 128 -10.27 -4.09 15.85
C SER A 128 -10.81 -2.89 16.64
N ILE A 129 -10.37 -1.68 16.30
CA ILE A 129 -10.87 -0.43 16.93
C ILE A 129 -12.34 -0.22 16.63
N GLN A 130 -12.80 -0.50 15.40
CA GLN A 130 -14.21 -0.36 15.05
C GLN A 130 -15.10 -1.34 15.84
N LEU A 131 -14.69 -2.61 15.94
CA LEU A 131 -15.39 -3.61 16.76
C LEU A 131 -15.43 -3.21 18.24
N ALA A 132 -14.30 -2.75 18.80
CA ALA A 132 -14.25 -2.28 20.19
C ALA A 132 -15.19 -1.08 20.42
N LYS A 133 -15.26 -0.13 19.48
CA LYS A 133 -16.20 1.00 19.53
C LYS A 133 -17.66 0.54 19.52
N GLN A 134 -18.01 -0.42 18.66
CA GLN A 134 -19.36 -0.97 18.64
C GLN A 134 -19.71 -1.63 19.98
N GLY A 135 -18.78 -2.42 20.53
CA GLY A 135 -18.94 -3.05 21.84
C GLY A 135 -19.18 -2.05 22.98
N TYR A 136 -18.44 -0.94 22.99
CA TYR A 136 -18.62 0.14 23.98
C TYR A 136 -19.97 0.85 23.84
N VAL A 137 -20.37 1.22 22.62
CA VAL A 137 -21.64 1.92 22.41
C VAL A 137 -22.84 1.03 22.76
N SER A 138 -22.75 -0.28 22.53
CA SER A 138 -23.81 -1.22 22.93
C SER A 138 -23.84 -1.52 24.44
N HIS A 139 -22.72 -1.37 25.16
CA HIS A 139 -22.59 -1.69 26.60
C HIS A 139 -21.75 -0.61 27.32
N PRO A 140 -22.31 0.59 27.54
CA PRO A 140 -21.56 1.73 28.08
C PRO A 140 -21.11 1.55 29.54
N ASP A 141 -21.72 0.63 30.28
CA ASP A 141 -21.49 0.40 31.71
C ASP A 141 -20.26 -0.50 32.00
N GLU A 142 -19.56 -0.97 30.97
CA GLU A 142 -18.37 -1.84 31.09
C GLU A 142 -17.06 -1.05 30.83
N PRO A 143 -16.36 -0.56 31.89
CA PRO A 143 -15.17 0.29 31.74
C PRO A 143 -13.97 -0.42 31.09
N GLU A 144 -13.90 -1.75 31.17
CA GLU A 144 -12.85 -2.57 30.55
C GLU A 144 -12.80 -2.39 29.02
N ARG A 145 -13.97 -2.24 28.37
CA ARG A 145 -14.06 -2.00 26.91
C ARG A 145 -13.49 -0.64 26.49
N GLN A 146 -13.49 0.34 27.41
CA GLN A 146 -12.91 1.66 27.17
C GLN A 146 -11.37 1.60 27.16
N VAL A 147 -10.78 0.80 28.05
CA VAL A 147 -9.32 0.57 28.14
C VAL A 147 -8.80 -0.15 26.91
N ASP A 148 -9.53 -1.15 26.41
CA ASP A 148 -9.18 -1.89 25.19
C ASP A 148 -9.16 -0.98 23.96
N MET A 149 -10.18 -0.14 23.79
CA MET A 149 -10.23 0.83 22.69
C MET A 149 -9.06 1.82 22.74
N ILE A 150 -8.73 2.36 23.91
CA ILE A 150 -7.61 3.31 24.08
C ILE A 150 -6.28 2.62 23.76
N THR A 151 -6.10 1.37 24.19
CA THR A 151 -4.90 0.58 23.94
C THR A 151 -4.72 0.31 22.45
N LEU A 152 -5.78 -0.08 21.74
CA LEU A 152 -5.74 -0.30 20.29
C LEU A 152 -5.44 1.00 19.53
N ARG A 153 -6.04 2.13 19.91
CA ARG A 153 -5.72 3.44 19.30
C ARG A 153 -4.26 3.83 19.46
N LYS A 154 -3.66 3.58 20.64
CA LYS A 154 -2.24 3.87 20.88
C LYS A 154 -1.30 3.04 20.00
N ARG A 155 -1.72 1.85 19.56
CA ARG A 155 -0.95 1.01 18.64
C ARG A 155 -1.03 1.48 17.19
N LEU A 156 -2.13 2.14 16.80
CA LEU A 156 -2.32 2.66 15.43
C LEU A 156 -1.50 3.94 15.14
N ILE A 157 -1.11 4.69 16.18
CA ILE A 157 -0.41 5.98 16.06
C ILE A 157 1.12 5.83 16.18
N LYS A 158 1.61 4.64 16.56
CA LYS A 158 3.04 4.35 16.62
C LYS A 158 3.57 3.93 15.25
#